data_AF-A0A137PHR8-F1
#
_entry.id   AF-A0A137PHR8-F1
#
_cell.length_a   1.000
_cell.length_b   1.000
_cell.length_c   1.000
_cell.angle_alpha   90.00
_cell.angle_beta   90.00
_cell.angle_gamma   90.00
#
_symmetry.space_group_name_H-M   'P 1'
#
loop_
_entity.id
_entity.type
_entity.pdbx_description
1 polymer ?
#
loop_
_entity_poly.entity_id
_entity_poly.type
_entity_poly.pdbx_seq_one_letter_code
_entity_poly.pdbx_strand_id
1 'polypeptide(L)'
;RAVRIIPEVEAPAHAYSIGKAFPEIGTSLDYDDWDVMAAEPPSGQLDPTNPKSHKIVADLIDEFSQLFPDKYIHLSGDEVNEKSWESSEKIRDYLKANRTTINNLYNDFNYGMQAKAKENGKSIIVWQEALLKHNVKFPSDALVQVWLGAGDAKAVIEKGYDVLSSSYQYWYLDCGHGQWMGEAPNSHSWCDPYKSWQIIYSYDLVAGLTPAQAQKVKGGEVTAWSEQIDEYVIDKYLWPRASAASEVLWTGNKDKGKLRSTKHVLPRLNDWRFRMLKRGIIAEPLQPLWCVKNPYRCDTTKNQANLREPYKPDSKA
;
A
#
# COMPACT_ATOMS: atom_id res chain seq x y z
N ARG A 1 23.99 -0.23 -3.99
CA ARG A 1 22.83 -1.08 -4.36
C ARG A 1 21.83 -0.35 -5.27
N ALA A 2 21.95 0.97 -5.49
CA ALA A 2 21.05 1.75 -6.35
C ALA A 2 19.56 1.58 -5.97
N VAL A 3 19.30 1.51 -4.66
CA VAL A 3 17.95 1.48 -4.07
C VAL A 3 17.66 2.88 -3.57
N ARG A 4 16.53 3.44 -4.03
CA ARG A 4 15.99 4.71 -3.56
C ARG A 4 15.24 4.45 -2.26
N ILE A 5 15.38 5.32 -1.28
CA ILE A 5 14.63 5.28 -0.03
C ILE A 5 13.68 6.47 -0.05
N ILE A 6 12.37 6.19 -0.11
CA ILE A 6 11.32 7.19 -0.15
C ILE A 6 10.58 7.09 1.18
N PRO A 7 10.64 8.13 2.05
CA PRO A 7 9.95 8.09 3.31
C PRO A 7 8.46 8.39 3.12
N GLU A 8 7.64 7.87 4.03
CA GLU A 8 6.22 8.18 4.16
C GLU A 8 5.94 8.95 5.43
N VAL A 9 5.21 10.06 5.29
CA VAL A 9 4.64 10.81 6.42
C VAL A 9 3.14 10.56 6.42
N GLU A 10 2.74 9.63 7.28
CA GLU A 10 1.35 9.23 7.50
C GLU A 10 0.60 10.28 8.31
N ALA A 11 -0.43 10.89 7.73
CA ALA A 11 -1.32 11.86 8.36
C ALA A 11 -2.53 12.18 7.47
N PRO A 12 -3.69 12.60 8.04
CA PRO A 12 -3.95 12.77 9.47
C PRO A 12 -4.49 11.52 10.19
N ALA A 13 -4.75 10.42 9.46
CA ALA A 13 -5.09 9.12 10.03
C ALA A 13 -3.85 8.45 10.66
N HIS A 14 -4.03 7.22 11.19
CA HIS A 14 -2.97 6.39 11.78
C HIS A 14 -2.04 7.14 12.75
N ALA A 15 -2.59 8.08 13.53
CA ALA A 15 -1.82 9.05 14.30
C ALA A 15 -1.96 8.88 15.82
N TYR A 16 -2.40 7.71 16.30
CA TYR A 16 -2.61 7.44 17.73
C TYR A 16 -1.37 7.81 18.57
N SER A 17 -0.18 7.35 18.19
CA SER A 17 1.05 7.60 18.95
C SER A 17 1.42 9.10 19.01
N ILE A 18 1.20 9.86 17.93
CA ILE A 18 1.41 11.31 17.91
C ILE A 18 0.37 12.00 18.80
N GLY A 19 -0.91 11.62 18.66
CA GLY A 19 -1.99 12.11 19.50
C GLY A 19 -1.76 11.80 20.98
N LYS A 20 -1.16 10.65 21.32
CA LYS A 20 -0.79 10.32 22.69
C LYS A 20 0.31 11.21 23.25
N ALA A 21 1.31 11.54 22.45
CA ALA A 21 2.37 12.47 22.85
C ALA A 21 1.84 13.91 22.98
N PHE A 22 0.84 14.27 22.19
CA PHE A 22 0.20 15.59 22.17
C PHE A 22 -1.34 15.47 22.22
N PRO A 23 -1.93 15.19 23.38
CA PRO A 23 -3.37 14.88 23.48
C PRO A 23 -4.30 15.99 22.96
N GLU A 24 -3.86 17.24 22.96
CA GLU A 24 -4.64 18.39 22.46
C GLU A 24 -4.80 18.44 20.94
N ILE A 25 -4.08 17.59 20.21
CA ILE A 25 -4.20 17.43 18.75
C ILE A 25 -4.72 16.07 18.32
N GLY A 26 -5.08 15.17 19.25
CA GLY A 26 -5.64 13.86 18.91
C GLY A 26 -7.17 13.85 18.92
N THR A 27 -7.78 13.06 18.04
CA THR A 27 -9.20 12.72 18.05
C THR A 27 -9.40 11.22 18.16
N SER A 28 -10.44 10.79 18.87
CA SER A 28 -10.77 9.37 19.11
C SER A 28 -9.63 8.56 19.73
N LEU A 29 -8.77 9.18 20.55
CA LEU A 29 -7.74 8.44 21.29
C LEU A 29 -8.40 7.60 22.38
N ASP A 30 -7.95 6.35 22.53
CA ASP A 30 -8.44 5.40 23.54
C ASP A 30 -9.96 5.18 23.49
N TYR A 31 -10.56 5.29 22.30
CA TYR A 31 -11.98 5.04 22.14
C TYR A 31 -12.24 3.53 22.15
N ASP A 32 -13.05 3.05 23.10
CA ASP A 32 -13.32 1.62 23.30
C ASP A 32 -13.92 0.96 22.06
N ASP A 33 -14.93 1.58 21.45
CA ASP A 33 -15.54 1.12 20.17
C ASP A 33 -14.69 1.62 18.98
N TRP A 34 -13.42 1.24 18.96
CA TRP A 34 -12.45 1.69 17.96
C TRP A 34 -12.89 1.39 16.53
N ASP A 35 -13.68 0.33 16.32
CA ASP A 35 -14.17 -0.16 15.02
C ASP A 35 -15.19 0.79 14.38
N VAL A 36 -15.78 1.70 15.17
CA VAL A 36 -16.58 2.81 14.66
C VAL A 36 -15.68 3.95 14.16
N MET A 37 -14.49 4.10 14.75
CA MET A 37 -13.60 5.25 14.63
C MET A 37 -12.39 5.02 13.73
N ALA A 38 -12.06 3.76 13.40
CA ALA A 38 -10.92 3.36 12.58
C ALA A 38 -11.17 1.98 11.94
N ALA A 39 -10.38 1.64 10.92
CA ALA A 39 -10.40 0.30 10.30
C ALA A 39 -9.76 -0.76 11.22
N GLU A 40 -8.87 -0.35 12.11
CA GLU A 40 -8.16 -1.20 13.07
C GLU A 40 -7.85 -0.47 14.38
N PRO A 41 -7.59 -1.19 15.50
CA PRO A 41 -7.13 -0.58 16.73
C PRO A 41 -5.61 -0.34 16.74
N PRO A 42 -5.12 0.69 17.46
CA PRO A 42 -5.90 1.70 18.15
C PRO A 42 -6.47 2.73 17.17
N SER A 43 -7.68 3.23 17.46
CA SER A 43 -8.19 4.41 16.77
C SER A 43 -7.38 5.66 17.17
N GLY A 44 -7.29 6.63 16.26
CA GLY A 44 -6.58 7.88 16.53
C GLY A 44 -6.24 8.65 15.27
N GLN A 45 -6.71 9.90 15.19
CA GLN A 45 -6.38 10.82 14.09
C GLN A 45 -5.92 12.16 14.65
N LEU A 46 -5.24 12.95 13.84
CA LEU A 46 -4.95 14.34 14.18
C LEU A 46 -6.20 15.21 14.02
N ASP A 47 -6.35 16.20 14.91
CA ASP A 47 -7.34 17.27 14.81
C ASP A 47 -6.89 18.30 13.77
N PRO A 48 -7.49 18.36 12.58
CA PRO A 48 -7.06 19.27 11.51
C PRO A 48 -7.39 20.73 11.81
N THR A 49 -8.19 21.03 12.84
CA THR A 49 -8.52 22.39 13.25
C THR A 49 -7.47 23.00 14.17
N ASN A 50 -6.59 22.18 14.73
CA ASN A 50 -5.52 22.64 15.61
C ASN A 50 -4.25 22.96 14.78
N PRO A 51 -3.75 24.22 14.78
CA PRO A 51 -2.53 24.58 14.06
C PRO A 51 -1.30 23.76 14.46
N LYS A 52 -1.27 23.22 15.68
CA LYS A 52 -0.17 22.37 16.15
C LYS A 52 -0.10 21.04 15.37
N SER A 53 -1.22 20.49 14.91
CA SER A 53 -1.26 19.29 14.06
C SER A 53 -0.52 19.53 12.75
N HIS A 54 -0.85 20.63 12.07
CA HIS A 54 -0.20 21.05 10.82
C HIS A 54 1.29 21.29 11.03
N LYS A 55 1.65 21.95 12.16
CA LYS A 55 3.05 22.23 12.47
C LYS A 55 3.87 20.95 12.64
N ILE A 56 3.39 19.98 13.41
CA ILE A 56 4.13 18.73 13.65
C ILE A 56 4.34 17.97 12.34
N VAL A 57 3.30 17.84 11.51
CA VAL A 57 3.42 17.15 10.22
C VAL A 57 4.35 17.92 9.27
N ALA A 58 4.30 19.25 9.26
CA ALA A 58 5.21 20.06 8.46
C ALA A 58 6.67 19.92 8.92
N ASP A 59 6.93 19.89 10.23
CA ASP A 59 8.26 19.69 10.79
C ASP A 59 8.81 18.28 10.44
N LEU A 60 7.95 17.24 10.43
CA LEU A 60 8.31 15.89 9.98
C LEU A 60 8.64 15.84 8.48
N ILE A 61 7.84 16.51 7.65
CA ILE A 61 8.11 16.62 6.21
C ILE A 61 9.45 17.32 5.95
N ASP A 62 9.77 18.37 6.71
CA ASP A 62 11.05 19.07 6.64
C ASP A 62 12.22 18.16 7.02
N GLU A 63 12.12 17.46 8.15
CA GLU A 63 13.16 16.56 8.63
C GLU A 63 13.40 15.40 7.65
N PHE A 64 12.34 14.72 7.22
CA PHE A 64 12.43 13.61 6.27
C PHE A 64 12.96 14.07 4.91
N SER A 65 12.57 15.26 4.45
CA SER A 65 13.08 15.80 3.20
C SER A 65 14.58 16.06 3.22
N GLN A 66 15.15 16.40 4.38
CA GLN A 66 16.59 16.59 4.59
C GLN A 66 17.34 15.26 4.70
N LEU A 67 16.76 14.27 5.38
CA LEU A 67 17.38 12.96 5.61
C LEU A 67 17.37 12.07 4.36
N PHE A 68 16.30 12.12 3.58
CA PHE A 68 16.11 11.24 2.43
C PHE A 68 16.26 12.01 1.11
N PRO A 69 17.34 11.78 0.34
CA PRO A 69 17.68 12.61 -0.82
C PRO A 69 16.81 12.35 -2.06
N ASP A 70 15.86 11.40 -1.99
CA ASP A 70 15.00 11.09 -3.13
C ASP A 70 14.14 12.30 -3.54
N LYS A 71 13.77 12.35 -4.82
CA LYS A 71 12.86 13.37 -5.35
C LYS A 71 11.46 13.28 -4.72
N TYR A 72 11.02 12.07 -4.38
CA TYR A 72 9.69 11.83 -3.85
C TYR A 72 9.66 11.77 -2.32
N ILE A 73 8.52 12.16 -1.76
CA ILE A 73 8.09 11.85 -0.40
C ILE A 73 6.65 11.32 -0.49
N HIS A 74 6.30 10.29 0.27
CA HIS A 74 4.92 9.81 0.38
C HIS A 74 4.20 10.62 1.46
N LEU A 75 3.07 11.24 1.12
CA LEU A 75 2.25 12.05 2.01
C LEU A 75 0.97 11.32 2.46
N SER A 76 0.89 10.01 2.17
CA SER A 76 -0.21 9.14 2.52
C SER A 76 -1.59 9.69 2.17
N GLY A 77 -2.45 9.89 3.17
CA GLY A 77 -3.83 10.32 3.06
C GLY A 77 -4.85 9.18 3.02
N ASP A 78 -4.50 7.96 3.41
CA ASP A 78 -5.44 6.85 3.48
C ASP A 78 -6.34 6.89 4.72
N GLU A 79 -7.42 6.09 4.65
CA GLU A 79 -8.30 5.67 5.74
C GLU A 79 -8.79 6.72 6.76
N VAL A 80 -8.83 8.00 6.40
CA VAL A 80 -9.48 9.01 7.25
C VAL A 80 -10.94 8.63 7.49
N ASN A 81 -11.25 8.39 8.76
CA ASN A 81 -12.57 8.12 9.27
C ASN A 81 -13.21 9.43 9.74
N GLU A 82 -14.17 9.91 8.94
CA GLU A 82 -14.87 11.17 9.19
C GLU A 82 -15.64 11.14 10.53
N LYS A 83 -16.12 9.97 10.98
CA LYS A 83 -16.84 9.84 12.26
C LYS A 83 -15.97 10.25 13.45
N SER A 84 -14.66 10.02 13.39
CA SER A 84 -13.73 10.46 14.43
C SER A 84 -13.83 11.98 14.62
N TRP A 85 -13.83 12.74 13.53
CA TRP A 85 -13.95 14.19 13.57
C TRP A 85 -15.37 14.69 13.84
N GLU A 86 -16.40 14.02 13.31
CA GLU A 86 -17.80 14.33 13.60
C GLU A 86 -18.12 14.18 15.09
N SER A 87 -17.47 13.25 15.78
CA SER A 87 -17.65 13.01 17.22
C SER A 87 -17.05 14.13 18.10
N SER A 88 -16.10 14.92 17.58
CA SER A 88 -15.44 16.00 18.32
C SER A 88 -16.28 17.28 18.35
N GLU A 89 -16.66 17.73 19.55
CA GLU A 89 -17.39 18.99 19.75
C GLU A 89 -16.60 20.20 19.21
N LYS A 90 -15.30 20.24 19.51
CA LYS A 90 -14.38 21.27 19.02
C LYS A 90 -14.39 21.38 17.49
N ILE A 91 -14.32 20.24 16.80
CA ILE A 91 -14.33 20.23 15.33
C ILE A 91 -15.72 20.63 14.82
N ARG A 92 -16.81 20.12 15.39
CA ARG A 92 -18.17 20.53 15.02
C ARG A 92 -18.38 22.04 15.15
N ASP A 93 -17.86 22.65 16.21
CA ASP A 93 -17.97 24.09 16.42
C ASP A 93 -17.09 24.88 15.45
N TYR A 94 -15.88 24.39 15.15
CA TYR A 94 -15.04 24.96 14.10
C TYR A 94 -15.75 24.95 12.75
N LEU A 95 -16.36 23.82 12.36
CA LEU A 95 -17.08 23.68 11.10
C LEU A 95 -18.23 24.69 10.99
N LYS A 96 -19.02 24.86 12.05
CA LYS A 96 -20.11 25.85 12.11
C LYS A 96 -19.59 27.28 12.03
N ALA A 97 -18.58 27.61 12.83
CA ALA A 97 -18.03 28.97 12.90
C ALA A 97 -17.40 29.41 11.56
N ASN A 98 -16.72 28.50 10.88
CA ASN A 98 -16.02 28.78 9.61
C ASN A 98 -16.86 28.46 8.37
N ARG A 99 -18.10 27.95 8.54
CA ARG A 99 -19.00 27.53 7.45
C ARG A 99 -18.30 26.60 6.44
N THR A 100 -17.56 25.62 6.96
CA THR A 100 -16.80 24.66 6.17
C THR A 100 -17.25 23.23 6.44
N THR A 101 -16.68 22.26 5.74
CA THR A 101 -17.02 20.83 5.83
C THR A 101 -15.82 20.01 6.27
N ILE A 102 -16.06 18.78 6.72
CA ILE A 102 -14.98 17.81 7.02
C ILE A 102 -14.09 17.57 5.80
N ASN A 103 -14.69 17.41 4.61
CA ASN A 103 -13.92 17.22 3.39
C ASN A 103 -13.02 18.42 3.06
N ASN A 104 -13.49 19.64 3.34
CA ASN A 104 -12.66 20.83 3.18
C ASN A 104 -11.51 20.85 4.21
N LEU A 105 -11.75 20.47 5.47
CA LEU A 105 -10.69 20.34 6.48
C LEU A 105 -9.62 19.35 6.05
N TYR A 106 -10.01 18.18 5.54
CA TYR A 106 -9.10 17.18 5.02
C TYR A 106 -8.28 17.71 3.83
N ASN A 107 -8.94 18.40 2.89
CA ASN A 107 -8.28 19.00 1.75
C ASN A 107 -7.28 20.09 2.17
N ASP A 108 -7.65 20.97 3.11
CA ASP A 108 -6.79 22.03 3.62
C ASP A 108 -5.54 21.45 4.32
N PHE A 109 -5.70 20.37 5.09
CA PHE A 109 -4.58 19.63 5.69
C PHE A 109 -3.64 19.07 4.63
N ASN A 110 -4.19 18.41 3.61
CA ASN A 110 -3.42 17.90 2.47
C ASN A 110 -2.68 19.02 1.73
N TYR A 111 -3.32 20.16 1.49
CA TYR A 111 -2.67 21.30 0.82
C TYR A 111 -1.52 21.87 1.64
N GLY A 112 -1.62 21.87 2.98
CA GLY A 112 -0.52 22.22 3.88
C GLY A 112 0.68 21.28 3.70
N MET A 113 0.45 19.97 3.71
CA MET A 113 1.50 18.96 3.49
C MET A 113 2.15 19.11 2.10
N GLN A 114 1.33 19.31 1.06
CA GLN A 114 1.82 19.51 -0.31
C GLN A 114 2.65 20.79 -0.45
N ALA A 115 2.21 21.89 0.16
CA ALA A 115 2.95 23.15 0.15
C ALA A 115 4.32 22.96 0.79
N LYS A 116 4.39 22.17 1.87
CA LYS A 116 5.64 21.87 2.56
C LYS A 116 6.58 20.97 1.78
N ALA A 117 6.07 19.89 1.19
CA ALA A 117 6.83 19.05 0.28
C ALA A 117 7.40 19.86 -0.89
N LYS A 118 6.60 20.76 -1.46
CA LYS A 118 7.02 21.66 -2.55
C LYS A 118 8.10 22.66 -2.12
N GLU A 119 7.98 23.25 -0.93
CA GLU A 119 9.02 24.12 -0.35
C GLU A 119 10.37 23.39 -0.29
N ASN A 120 10.33 22.11 0.07
CA ASN A 120 11.51 21.24 0.14
C ASN A 120 11.95 20.66 -1.22
N GLY A 121 11.35 21.10 -2.32
CA GLY A 121 11.69 20.64 -3.68
C GLY A 121 11.31 19.19 -3.97
N LYS A 122 10.36 18.63 -3.23
CA LYS A 122 9.87 17.25 -3.38
C LYS A 122 8.65 17.18 -4.30
N SER A 123 8.57 16.10 -5.08
CA SER A 123 7.30 15.61 -5.63
C SER A 123 6.65 14.66 -4.64
N ILE A 124 5.35 14.41 -4.79
CA ILE A 124 4.58 13.65 -3.81
C ILE A 124 4.09 12.31 -4.36
N ILE A 125 3.95 11.35 -3.47
CA ILE A 125 3.16 10.14 -3.65
C ILE A 125 2.03 10.17 -2.59
N VAL A 126 0.84 9.72 -2.94
CA VAL A 126 -0.33 9.70 -2.05
C VAL A 126 -1.15 8.44 -2.28
N TRP A 127 -1.86 7.97 -1.26
CA TRP A 127 -2.86 6.92 -1.45
C TRP A 127 -4.08 7.44 -2.21
N GLN A 128 -4.76 6.53 -2.90
CA GLN A 128 -5.84 6.81 -3.82
C GLN A 128 -7.06 7.52 -3.19
N GLU A 129 -7.33 7.32 -1.90
CA GLU A 129 -8.45 7.88 -1.14
C GLU A 129 -8.47 9.40 -1.25
N ALA A 130 -7.31 10.03 -1.08
CA ALA A 130 -7.18 11.48 -1.14
C ALA A 130 -7.70 12.05 -2.47
N LEU A 131 -7.44 11.37 -3.59
CA LEU A 131 -7.92 11.76 -4.92
C LEU A 131 -9.37 11.32 -5.22
N LEU A 132 -9.68 10.06 -4.95
CA LEU A 132 -10.91 9.42 -5.43
C LEU A 132 -12.10 9.66 -4.50
N LYS A 133 -11.88 9.61 -3.18
CA LYS A 133 -12.90 9.83 -2.16
C LYS A 133 -13.03 11.32 -1.84
N HIS A 134 -11.91 12.00 -1.58
CA HIS A 134 -11.92 13.37 -1.06
C HIS A 134 -11.72 14.48 -2.11
N ASN A 135 -11.42 14.10 -3.36
CA ASN A 135 -11.21 15.01 -4.48
C ASN A 135 -10.10 16.05 -4.26
N VAL A 136 -9.09 15.72 -3.44
CA VAL A 136 -7.88 16.53 -3.29
C VAL A 136 -7.24 16.75 -4.67
N LYS A 137 -6.80 17.97 -4.94
CA LYS A 137 -6.02 18.30 -6.13
C LYS A 137 -4.54 18.16 -5.83
N PHE A 138 -3.80 17.59 -6.76
CA PHE A 138 -2.36 17.39 -6.63
C PHE A 138 -1.61 18.07 -7.78
N PRO A 139 -0.31 18.36 -7.60
CA PRO A 139 0.58 18.72 -8.70
C PRO A 139 0.54 17.68 -9.82
N SER A 140 0.74 18.10 -11.07
CA SER A 140 0.63 17.21 -12.22
C SER A 140 1.71 16.11 -12.28
N ASP A 141 2.78 16.25 -11.48
CA ASP A 141 3.86 15.28 -11.34
C ASP A 141 3.73 14.39 -10.10
N ALA A 142 2.60 14.48 -9.38
CA ALA A 142 2.27 13.56 -8.29
C ALA A 142 2.02 12.13 -8.81
N LEU A 143 2.42 11.15 -8.01
CA LEU A 143 2.04 9.75 -8.19
C LEU A 143 0.91 9.40 -7.22
N VAL A 144 -0.07 8.64 -7.68
CA VAL A 144 -1.13 8.12 -6.81
C VAL A 144 -0.95 6.61 -6.68
N GLN A 145 -0.75 6.14 -5.46
CA GLN A 145 -0.58 4.73 -5.14
C GLN A 145 -1.96 4.07 -5.00
N VAL A 146 -2.20 3.04 -5.81
CA VAL A 146 -3.51 2.40 -5.97
C VAL A 146 -3.46 0.99 -5.43
N TRP A 147 -4.27 0.71 -4.41
CA TRP A 147 -4.31 -0.58 -3.74
C TRP A 147 -5.62 -1.35 -3.94
N LEU A 148 -6.73 -0.70 -4.31
CA LEU A 148 -8.00 -1.38 -4.56
C LEU A 148 -8.09 -2.07 -5.94
N GLY A 149 -7.14 -1.80 -6.84
CA GLY A 149 -6.94 -2.55 -8.08
C GLY A 149 -7.22 -1.76 -9.37
N ALA A 150 -7.49 -2.48 -10.46
CA ALA A 150 -7.45 -1.92 -11.81
C ALA A 150 -8.54 -0.88 -12.12
N GLY A 151 -9.72 -0.99 -11.47
CA GLY A 151 -10.79 -0.01 -11.62
C GLY A 151 -10.35 1.38 -11.15
N ASP A 152 -9.73 1.42 -9.98
CA ASP A 152 -9.26 2.66 -9.35
C ASP A 152 -8.04 3.23 -10.07
N ALA A 153 -7.14 2.35 -10.56
CA ALA A 153 -6.04 2.77 -11.43
C ALA A 153 -6.56 3.53 -12.66
N LYS A 154 -7.63 3.01 -13.30
CA LYS A 154 -8.28 3.69 -14.43
C LYS A 154 -8.89 5.03 -14.01
N ALA A 155 -9.59 5.08 -12.86
CA ALA A 155 -10.20 6.32 -12.35
C ALA A 155 -9.16 7.42 -12.04
N VAL A 156 -8.02 7.04 -11.46
CA VAL A 156 -6.88 7.95 -11.22
C VAL A 156 -6.34 8.50 -12.54
N ILE A 157 -6.14 7.64 -13.53
CA ILE A 157 -5.64 8.02 -14.86
C ILE A 157 -6.61 8.97 -15.57
N GLU A 158 -7.92 8.72 -15.46
CA GLU A 158 -8.96 9.59 -16.03
C GLU A 158 -9.01 10.97 -15.36
N LYS A 159 -8.58 11.06 -14.09
CA LYS A 159 -8.35 12.34 -13.41
C LYS A 159 -7.02 13.02 -13.78
N GLY A 160 -6.21 12.39 -14.64
CA GLY A 160 -5.00 12.96 -15.24
C GLY A 160 -3.67 12.58 -14.57
N TYR A 161 -3.71 11.80 -13.48
CA TYR A 161 -2.53 11.49 -12.68
C TYR A 161 -1.84 10.20 -13.10
N ASP A 162 -0.57 10.08 -12.70
CA ASP A 162 0.24 8.88 -12.89
C ASP A 162 0.02 7.91 -11.72
N VAL A 163 0.07 6.60 -11.97
CA VAL A 163 -0.26 5.53 -11.01
C VAL A 163 0.99 4.77 -10.58
N LEU A 164 1.09 4.49 -9.28
CA LEU A 164 1.93 3.46 -8.69
C LEU A 164 1.02 2.31 -8.21
N SER A 165 1.17 1.10 -8.73
CA SER A 165 0.24 0.01 -8.37
C SER A 165 0.70 -0.80 -7.15
N SER A 166 -0.20 -1.01 -6.19
CA SER A 166 0.00 -1.84 -4.99
C SER A 166 -1.24 -2.66 -4.67
N SER A 167 -1.87 -3.25 -5.70
CA SER A 167 -3.17 -3.93 -5.50
C SER A 167 -3.14 -4.99 -4.41
N TYR A 168 -3.98 -4.85 -3.36
CA TYR A 168 -4.04 -5.77 -2.22
C TYR A 168 -4.36 -7.20 -2.65
N GLN A 169 -5.13 -7.36 -3.72
CA GLN A 169 -5.52 -8.65 -4.27
C GLN A 169 -4.32 -9.48 -4.76
N TYR A 170 -3.18 -8.83 -5.03
CA TYR A 170 -1.99 -9.47 -5.59
C TYR A 170 -0.71 -9.23 -4.79
N TRP A 171 -0.49 -8.03 -4.26
CA TRP A 171 0.82 -7.53 -3.84
C TRP A 171 0.90 -7.07 -2.37
N TYR A 172 -0.07 -7.45 -1.53
CA TYR A 172 0.06 -7.33 -0.07
C TYR A 172 0.65 -8.64 0.50
N LEU A 173 1.83 -8.57 1.13
CA LEU A 173 2.55 -9.76 1.59
C LEU A 173 2.10 -10.25 2.98
N ASP A 174 1.45 -9.39 3.73
CA ASP A 174 0.90 -9.58 5.08
C ASP A 174 -0.37 -10.45 5.11
N CYS A 175 -1.14 -10.50 4.00
CA CYS A 175 -2.37 -11.29 3.92
C CYS A 175 -2.15 -12.81 4.11
N GLY A 176 -3.19 -13.50 4.61
CA GLY A 176 -3.19 -14.97 4.72
C GLY A 176 -2.53 -15.54 5.97
N HIS A 177 -2.21 -14.69 6.95
CA HIS A 177 -1.64 -15.09 8.24
C HIS A 177 -2.68 -15.16 9.37
N GLY A 178 -3.97 -15.16 9.01
CA GLY A 178 -5.09 -15.20 9.93
C GLY A 178 -5.47 -13.83 10.47
N GLN A 179 -6.47 -13.83 11.36
CA GLN A 179 -6.84 -12.63 12.11
C GLN A 179 -5.87 -12.42 13.28
N TRP A 180 -5.42 -11.18 13.49
CA TRP A 180 -4.58 -10.80 14.63
C TRP A 180 -5.39 -10.30 15.83
N MET A 181 -6.63 -9.84 15.60
CA MET A 181 -7.57 -9.48 16.65
C MET A 181 -8.02 -10.70 17.48
N GLY A 182 -8.28 -10.46 18.77
CA GLY A 182 -8.68 -11.49 19.73
C GLY A 182 -10.10 -12.06 19.49
N GLU A 183 -10.40 -13.18 20.15
CA GLU A 183 -11.72 -13.84 20.19
C GLU A 183 -12.32 -14.21 18.81
N ALA A 184 -11.46 -14.41 17.80
CA ALA A 184 -11.87 -14.56 16.41
C ALA A 184 -11.38 -15.88 15.75
N PRO A 185 -11.70 -17.07 16.31
CA PRO A 185 -11.06 -18.34 15.92
C PRO A 185 -11.36 -18.80 14.48
N ASN A 186 -12.41 -18.28 13.85
CA ASN A 186 -12.79 -18.60 12.47
C ASN A 186 -12.57 -17.42 11.51
N SER A 187 -11.90 -16.36 11.97
CA SER A 187 -11.65 -15.16 11.19
C SER A 187 -10.35 -15.29 10.39
N HIS A 188 -10.32 -14.55 9.29
CA HIS A 188 -9.20 -14.48 8.35
C HIS A 188 -8.64 -13.05 8.37
N SER A 189 -7.46 -12.84 7.77
CA SER A 189 -7.04 -11.46 7.47
C SER A 189 -8.03 -10.87 6.45
N TRP A 190 -8.27 -9.56 6.54
CA TRP A 190 -9.24 -8.86 5.69
C TRP A 190 -8.89 -8.98 4.20
N CYS A 191 -7.61 -9.15 3.89
CA CYS A 191 -7.10 -9.22 2.53
C CYS A 191 -6.75 -10.66 2.09
N ASP A 192 -7.28 -11.68 2.75
CA ASP A 192 -7.08 -13.08 2.38
C ASP A 192 -7.38 -13.38 0.89
N PRO A 193 -6.79 -14.45 0.31
CA PRO A 193 -5.88 -15.42 0.91
C PRO A 193 -4.42 -14.93 0.93
N TYR A 194 -3.51 -15.77 1.46
CA TYR A 194 -2.06 -15.59 1.30
C TYR A 194 -1.67 -15.40 -0.16
N LYS A 195 -0.93 -14.33 -0.45
CA LYS A 195 -0.47 -14.03 -1.82
C LYS A 195 0.75 -14.88 -2.15
N SER A 196 0.51 -16.06 -2.72
CA SER A 196 1.57 -16.92 -3.23
C SER A 196 2.39 -16.23 -4.34
N TRP A 197 3.61 -16.71 -4.60
CA TRP A 197 4.44 -16.17 -5.68
C TRP A 197 3.73 -16.24 -7.05
N GLN A 198 2.86 -17.24 -7.27
CA GLN A 198 2.06 -17.36 -8.49
C GLN A 198 1.05 -16.22 -8.61
N ILE A 199 0.33 -15.90 -7.53
CA ILE A 199 -0.63 -14.79 -7.48
C ILE A 199 0.11 -13.49 -7.80
N ILE A 200 1.20 -13.21 -7.08
CA ILE A 200 2.04 -12.02 -7.25
C ILE A 200 2.54 -11.88 -8.69
N TYR A 201 3.06 -12.96 -9.29
CA TYR A 201 3.60 -12.95 -10.66
C TYR A 201 2.51 -12.76 -11.73
N SER A 202 1.30 -13.24 -11.45
CA SER A 202 0.18 -13.22 -12.39
C SER A 202 -0.44 -11.83 -12.59
N TYR A 203 -0.07 -10.86 -11.76
CA TYR A 203 -0.72 -9.54 -11.76
C TYR A 203 -0.41 -8.73 -13.03
N ASP A 204 -1.45 -8.40 -13.80
CA ASP A 204 -1.37 -7.53 -14.97
C ASP A 204 -1.74 -6.10 -14.61
N LEU A 205 -0.74 -5.27 -14.30
CA LEU A 205 -0.93 -3.89 -13.85
C LEU A 205 -1.71 -3.00 -14.85
N VAL A 206 -1.74 -3.40 -16.13
CA VAL A 206 -2.36 -2.62 -17.20
C VAL A 206 -3.55 -3.35 -17.83
N ALA A 207 -4.09 -4.35 -17.14
CA ALA A 207 -5.30 -5.04 -17.58
C ALA A 207 -6.47 -4.06 -17.76
N GLY A 208 -7.13 -4.12 -18.91
CA GLY A 208 -8.27 -3.26 -19.22
C GLY A 208 -7.92 -1.80 -19.56
N LEU A 209 -6.64 -1.43 -19.59
CA LEU A 209 -6.19 -0.09 -19.99
C LEU A 209 -5.87 -0.03 -21.48
N THR A 210 -6.16 1.11 -22.11
CA THR A 210 -5.66 1.43 -23.46
C THR A 210 -4.14 1.60 -23.45
N PRO A 211 -3.44 1.50 -24.61
CA PRO A 211 -2.01 1.74 -24.67
C PRO A 211 -1.58 3.11 -24.11
N ALA A 212 -2.38 4.16 -24.30
CA ALA A 212 -2.10 5.50 -23.77
C ALA A 212 -2.27 5.54 -22.23
N GLN A 213 -3.32 4.90 -21.70
CA GLN A 213 -3.53 4.79 -20.26
C GLN A 213 -2.45 3.92 -19.60
N ALA A 214 -1.99 2.85 -20.26
CA ALA A 214 -0.92 1.99 -19.74
C ALA A 214 0.39 2.77 -19.50
N GLN A 215 0.68 3.83 -20.27
CA GLN A 215 1.85 4.70 -20.05
C GLN A 215 1.76 5.55 -18.78
N LYS A 216 0.56 5.67 -18.20
CA LYS A 216 0.33 6.38 -16.95
C LYS A 216 0.63 5.51 -15.72
N VAL A 217 0.73 4.20 -15.86
CA VAL A 217 1.21 3.30 -14.80
C VAL A 217 2.74 3.32 -14.79
N LYS A 218 3.35 3.88 -13.74
CA LYS A 218 4.81 4.10 -13.65
C LYS A 218 5.58 2.94 -13.03
N GLY A 219 4.87 1.96 -12.50
CA GLY A 219 5.43 0.78 -11.85
C GLY A 219 4.49 0.33 -10.74
N GLY A 220 5.07 -0.20 -9.68
CA GLY A 220 4.32 -0.53 -8.50
C GLY A 220 5.18 -1.01 -7.36
N GLU A 221 4.53 -1.27 -6.25
CA GLU A 221 5.16 -1.61 -4.99
C GLU A 221 4.41 -2.76 -4.34
N VAL A 222 5.20 -3.73 -3.86
CA VAL A 222 4.70 -4.82 -3.03
C VAL A 222 4.81 -4.35 -1.59
N THR A 223 3.70 -4.36 -0.87
CA THR A 223 3.62 -3.86 0.51
C THR A 223 3.70 -5.03 1.48
N ALA A 224 4.15 -4.71 2.70
CA ALA A 224 4.19 -5.63 3.83
C ALA A 224 3.78 -4.86 5.07
N TRP A 225 2.47 -4.79 5.32
CA TRP A 225 1.94 -4.21 6.54
C TRP A 225 2.37 -5.05 7.75
N SER A 226 2.65 -4.38 8.87
CA SER A 226 3.51 -4.94 9.92
C SER A 226 2.76 -5.25 11.22
N GLU A 227 1.45 -5.44 11.18
CA GLU A 227 0.64 -5.87 12.32
C GLU A 227 1.14 -7.22 12.88
N GLN A 228 1.65 -8.09 12.00
CA GLN A 228 2.20 -9.40 12.33
C GLN A 228 3.63 -9.62 11.77
N ILE A 229 4.38 -8.54 11.54
CA ILE A 229 5.75 -8.59 11.00
C ILE A 229 6.70 -7.82 11.92
N ASP A 230 7.78 -8.49 12.33
CA ASP A 230 8.89 -7.92 13.10
C ASP A 230 10.25 -8.28 12.47
N GLU A 231 11.35 -7.94 13.14
CA GLU A 231 12.71 -8.21 12.69
C GLU A 231 13.04 -9.71 12.53
N TYR A 232 12.29 -10.61 13.19
CA TYR A 232 12.54 -12.04 13.15
C TYR A 232 11.87 -12.74 11.97
N VAL A 233 10.80 -12.14 11.43
CA VAL A 233 10.00 -12.77 10.36
C VAL A 233 10.03 -12.01 9.04
N ILE A 234 10.43 -10.74 9.01
CA ILE A 234 10.38 -9.89 7.81
C ILE A 234 10.98 -10.54 6.56
N ASP A 235 12.13 -11.20 6.68
CA ASP A 235 12.78 -11.87 5.55
C ASP A 235 11.91 -12.94 4.89
N LYS A 236 11.12 -13.69 5.69
CA LYS A 236 10.24 -14.75 5.20
C LYS A 236 8.98 -14.17 4.58
N TYR A 237 8.46 -13.06 5.10
CA TYR A 237 7.33 -12.37 4.50
C TYR A 237 7.71 -11.81 3.12
N LEU A 238 8.87 -11.14 3.03
CA LEU A 238 9.34 -10.50 1.80
C LEU A 238 9.81 -11.52 0.76
N TRP A 239 10.63 -12.49 1.15
CA TRP A 239 11.40 -13.29 0.20
C TRP A 239 10.98 -14.76 0.18
N PRO A 240 10.85 -15.38 -1.00
CA PRO A 240 11.19 -14.85 -2.33
C PRO A 240 10.01 -14.21 -3.08
N ARG A 241 8.86 -13.99 -2.42
CA ARG A 241 7.63 -13.46 -3.04
C ARG A 241 7.83 -12.12 -3.74
N ALA A 242 8.50 -11.15 -3.11
CA ALA A 242 8.82 -9.86 -3.72
C ALA A 242 9.71 -9.98 -4.97
N SER A 243 10.49 -11.07 -5.10
CA SER A 243 11.27 -11.33 -6.33
C SER A 243 10.38 -11.70 -7.52
N ALA A 244 9.21 -12.28 -7.28
CA ALA A 244 8.25 -12.54 -8.34
C ALA A 244 7.71 -11.23 -8.94
N ALA A 245 7.31 -10.27 -8.08
CA ALA A 245 6.90 -8.94 -8.53
C ALA A 245 8.04 -8.17 -9.20
N SER A 246 9.26 -8.33 -8.70
CA SER A 246 10.45 -7.70 -9.30
C SER A 246 10.61 -8.09 -10.77
N GLU A 247 10.38 -9.35 -11.13
CA GLU A 247 10.45 -9.79 -12.53
C GLU A 247 9.31 -9.22 -13.39
N VAL A 248 8.10 -9.09 -12.82
CA VAL A 248 6.95 -8.43 -13.46
C VAL A 248 7.28 -6.97 -13.77
N LEU A 249 7.84 -6.24 -12.81
CA LEU A 249 8.19 -4.82 -12.98
C LEU A 249 9.42 -4.63 -13.88
N TRP A 250 10.38 -5.55 -13.85
CA TRP A 250 11.62 -5.43 -14.61
C TRP A 250 11.49 -5.81 -16.09
N THR A 251 10.80 -6.91 -16.38
CA THR A 251 10.68 -7.44 -17.75
C THR A 251 9.26 -7.48 -18.29
N GLY A 252 8.26 -7.10 -17.49
CA GLY A 252 6.85 -7.35 -17.79
C GLY A 252 6.49 -8.83 -17.54
N ASN A 253 5.19 -9.10 -17.39
CA ASN A 253 4.67 -10.47 -17.31
C ASN A 253 3.93 -10.90 -18.58
N LYS A 254 4.14 -10.22 -19.71
CA LYS A 254 3.59 -10.59 -21.02
C LYS A 254 4.68 -11.07 -21.97
N ASP A 255 4.31 -12.03 -22.82
CA ASP A 255 5.07 -12.49 -23.99
C ASP A 255 4.12 -12.48 -25.20
N LYS A 256 4.48 -11.70 -26.23
CA LYS A 256 3.65 -11.46 -27.43
C LYS A 256 2.18 -11.10 -27.10
N GLY A 257 2.00 -10.22 -26.12
CA GLY A 257 0.69 -9.72 -25.68
C GLY A 257 -0.12 -10.67 -24.79
N LYS A 258 0.37 -11.89 -24.50
CA LYS A 258 -0.29 -12.84 -23.59
C LYS A 258 0.47 -12.92 -22.28
N LEU A 259 -0.23 -13.18 -21.17
CA LEU A 259 0.43 -13.43 -19.89
C LEU A 259 1.43 -14.59 -20.02
N ARG A 260 2.60 -14.38 -19.42
CA ARG A 260 3.69 -15.35 -19.37
C ARG A 260 3.24 -16.54 -18.56
N SER A 261 3.60 -17.72 -19.04
CA SER A 261 3.38 -18.93 -18.27
C SER A 261 4.24 -18.90 -17.00
N THR A 262 3.62 -19.22 -15.87
CA THR A 262 4.32 -19.43 -14.58
C THR A 262 5.20 -20.69 -14.57
N LYS A 263 5.04 -21.58 -15.56
CA LYS A 263 5.75 -22.88 -15.66
C LYS A 263 7.26 -22.76 -15.47
N HIS A 264 7.88 -21.79 -16.14
CA HIS A 264 9.34 -21.63 -16.12
C HIS A 264 9.84 -20.63 -15.07
N VAL A 265 8.93 -20.06 -14.27
CA VAL A 265 9.28 -19.13 -13.19
C VAL A 265 9.75 -19.90 -11.96
N LEU A 266 9.00 -20.94 -11.56
CA LEU A 266 9.27 -21.68 -10.34
C LEU A 266 10.69 -22.28 -10.23
N PRO A 267 11.27 -22.92 -11.27
CA PRO A 267 12.65 -23.43 -11.18
C PRO A 267 13.69 -22.31 -10.95
N ARG A 268 13.51 -21.15 -11.59
CA ARG A 268 14.42 -20.01 -11.45
C ARG A 268 14.24 -19.30 -10.11
N LEU A 269 13.00 -19.19 -9.62
CA LEU A 269 12.70 -18.63 -8.31
C LEU A 269 13.25 -19.51 -7.18
N ASN A 270 13.21 -20.84 -7.35
CA ASN A 270 13.88 -21.77 -6.43
C ASN A 270 15.39 -21.55 -6.41
N ASP A 271 16.07 -21.48 -7.57
CA ASP A 271 17.51 -21.16 -7.63
C ASP A 271 17.83 -19.82 -6.95
N TRP A 272 17.02 -18.78 -7.23
CA TRP A 272 17.15 -17.46 -6.63
C TRP A 272 17.02 -17.48 -5.11
N ARG A 273 16.06 -18.25 -4.58
CA ARG A 273 15.90 -18.46 -3.14
C ARG A 273 17.17 -19.06 -2.51
N PHE A 274 17.80 -20.06 -3.12
CA PHE A 274 19.07 -20.60 -2.58
C PHE A 274 20.22 -19.59 -2.65
N ARG A 275 20.25 -18.71 -3.66
CA ARG A 275 21.21 -17.60 -3.71
C ARG A 275 20.99 -16.59 -2.59
N MET A 276 19.74 -16.31 -2.22
CA MET A 276 19.38 -15.47 -1.07
C MET A 276 19.86 -16.08 0.24
N LEU A 277 19.59 -17.37 0.47
CA LEU A 277 20.08 -18.09 1.66
C LEU A 277 21.61 -18.04 1.76
N LYS A 278 22.33 -18.23 0.65
CA LYS A 278 23.80 -18.13 0.60
C LYS A 278 24.31 -16.72 0.97
N ARG A 279 23.46 -15.69 0.86
CA ARG A 279 23.75 -14.29 1.21
C ARG A 279 23.25 -13.91 2.62
N GLY A 280 22.70 -14.85 3.38
CA GLY A 280 22.18 -14.63 4.73
C GLY A 280 20.74 -14.12 4.80
N ILE A 281 20.01 -14.06 3.69
CA ILE A 281 18.59 -13.67 3.66
C ILE A 281 17.73 -14.92 3.91
N ILE A 282 16.86 -14.89 4.91
CA ILE A 282 16.06 -16.03 5.36
C ILE A 282 14.79 -16.19 4.50
N ALA A 283 14.98 -16.51 3.22
CA ALA A 283 13.87 -16.66 2.27
C ALA A 283 13.05 -17.96 2.48
N GLU A 284 11.72 -17.83 2.44
CA GLU A 284 10.77 -18.92 2.63
C GLU A 284 10.94 -20.04 1.58
N PRO A 285 10.84 -21.33 1.96
CA PRO A 285 10.79 -22.43 0.99
C PRO A 285 9.50 -22.42 0.18
N LEU A 286 9.62 -22.59 -1.15
CA LEU A 286 8.45 -22.60 -2.06
C LEU A 286 7.88 -24.00 -2.30
N GLN A 287 8.71 -25.04 -2.18
CA GLN A 287 8.36 -26.43 -2.46
C GLN A 287 9.24 -27.39 -1.66
N PRO A 288 8.82 -28.66 -1.48
CA PRO A 288 9.70 -29.73 -1.01
C PRO A 288 11.00 -29.81 -1.83
N LEU A 289 12.13 -30.11 -1.18
CA LEU A 289 13.44 -30.17 -1.84
C LEU A 289 13.48 -31.17 -3.01
N TRP A 290 12.67 -32.24 -2.96
CA TRP A 290 12.56 -33.18 -4.07
C TRP A 290 12.03 -32.50 -5.34
N CYS A 291 11.03 -31.60 -5.24
CA CYS A 291 10.48 -30.85 -6.37
C CYS A 291 11.52 -29.90 -6.97
N VAL A 292 12.32 -29.26 -6.11
CA VAL A 292 13.44 -28.41 -6.55
C VAL A 292 14.46 -29.20 -7.36
N LYS A 293 14.84 -30.39 -6.87
CA LYS A 293 15.80 -31.28 -7.54
C LYS A 293 15.23 -31.99 -8.77
N ASN A 294 13.91 -32.04 -8.91
CA ASN A 294 13.21 -32.68 -10.01
C ASN A 294 12.19 -31.71 -10.63
N PRO A 295 12.65 -30.66 -11.34
CA PRO A 295 11.78 -29.63 -11.89
C PRO A 295 10.61 -30.22 -12.70
N TYR A 296 9.45 -29.59 -12.58
CA TYR A 296 8.18 -29.95 -13.23
C TYR A 296 7.52 -31.26 -12.76
N ARG A 297 8.18 -32.09 -11.93
CA ARG A 297 7.59 -33.35 -11.43
C ARG A 297 6.49 -33.13 -10.39
N CYS A 298 6.44 -31.96 -9.78
CA CYS A 298 5.43 -31.57 -8.79
C CYS A 298 4.32 -30.67 -9.37
N ASP A 299 4.30 -30.48 -10.68
CA ASP A 299 3.26 -29.67 -11.33
C ASP A 299 1.93 -30.45 -11.29
N THR A 300 0.91 -29.85 -10.68
CA THR A 300 -0.43 -30.46 -10.55
C THR A 300 -1.23 -30.42 -11.86
N THR A 301 -0.82 -29.57 -12.81
CA THR A 301 -1.47 -29.41 -14.12
C THR A 301 -0.57 -29.98 -15.21
N LYS A 302 -0.65 -31.30 -15.45
CA LYS A 302 0.15 -31.98 -16.48
C LYS A 302 -0.09 -31.46 -17.91
N ASN A 303 -1.14 -30.65 -18.19
CA ASN A 303 -1.53 -30.31 -19.57
C ASN A 303 -2.45 -29.07 -19.79
N GLN A 304 -2.44 -28.00 -18.99
CA GLN A 304 -3.44 -26.90 -19.19
C GLN A 304 -2.90 -25.58 -19.79
N ALA A 305 -3.68 -25.06 -20.75
CA ALA A 305 -3.64 -23.69 -21.27
C ALA A 305 -3.91 -22.61 -20.20
N ASN A 306 -4.43 -23.01 -19.03
CA ASN A 306 -4.86 -22.17 -17.90
C ASN A 306 -3.69 -21.62 -17.06
N LEU A 307 -2.43 -21.99 -17.34
CA LEU A 307 -1.23 -21.42 -16.69
C LEU A 307 -1.00 -19.93 -16.97
N ARG A 308 -1.84 -19.34 -17.84
CA ARG A 308 -1.81 -17.93 -18.22
C ARG A 308 -3.01 -17.16 -17.69
N GLU A 309 -4.01 -17.82 -17.12
CA GLU A 309 -5.12 -17.07 -16.52
C GLU A 309 -4.61 -16.38 -15.26
N PRO A 310 -4.84 -15.07 -15.11
CA PRO A 310 -4.49 -14.38 -13.88
C PRO A 310 -5.34 -14.97 -12.75
N TYR A 311 -4.81 -14.87 -11.53
CA TYR A 311 -5.64 -15.09 -10.34
C TYR A 311 -6.90 -14.22 -10.46
N LYS A 312 -8.08 -14.82 -10.28
CA LYS A 312 -9.35 -14.09 -10.23
C LYS A 312 -9.72 -13.99 -8.75
N PRO A 313 -9.49 -12.84 -8.09
CA PRO A 313 -9.94 -12.65 -6.73
C PRO A 313 -11.45 -12.85 -6.67
N ASP A 314 -11.94 -13.48 -5.60
CA ASP A 314 -13.36 -13.65 -5.39
C ASP A 314 -14.03 -12.27 -5.31
N SER A 315 -15.14 -12.08 -6.01
CA SER A 315 -15.84 -10.78 -6.07
C SER A 315 -16.58 -10.42 -4.76
N LYS A 316 -16.22 -11.04 -3.63
CA LYS A 316 -16.93 -10.99 -2.35
C LYS A 316 -15.97 -10.83 -1.16
N ALA A 317 -14.95 -9.99 -1.32
CA ALA A 317 -14.27 -9.37 -0.19
C ALA A 317 -14.77 -7.94 -0.09
#